data_AF-A0A6A4KP52-F1
#
_entry.id   AF-A0A6A4KP52-F1
#
_cell.length_a   1.000
_cell.length_b   1.000
_cell.length_c   1.000
_cell.angle_alpha   90.00
_cell.angle_beta   90.00
_cell.angle_gamma   90.00
#
_symmetry.space_group_name_H-M   'P 1'
#
loop_
_entity.id
_entity.type
_entity.pdbx_description
1 polymer ?
#
loop_
_entity_poly.entity_id
_entity_poly.type
_entity_poly.pdbx_seq_one_letter_code
_entity_poly.pdbx_strand_id
1 'polypeptide(L)'
;MGKDDEEMRGEIEERLINEEYKIWKKNTPFLYDLVITHALEWPSLTVEWLPDRGEPPGKDYSVQKMILGTHTSENEPNYLMLAQVQLPLEDAENDARRYDDDRADVQIIQQINHEGEVNRARYMPQNQFIIATKTVSAEVYVFDYSKHPSKPPLDGTCNPDLRLRGHNTEGYGLSWSQFKQGHLLSGSDDAQICLWDINASPKNKALDAMQIFKVHEGVVEDVAWHLRHEYLFGSVGDDQYLHVWDLRTPSAEKPIQSVVAHQSEVDNHTSNFRSPFCIHKLTYLRSVRFKSYQKSSWCIPDDCLEYYARREKVGGTGRGIYALSLVCLDGRAFNPFNEWVVATGSTDKTVKLFDLRKISTALHTFDRHKEEVFQVGWSPKNETILASCCLGRRLMVWDLSRIDEEQTPEDAEDGPPELLFIHGGHTSKISDFSWNPCEDWVVASVAEDNILQIWQMAENIYHDEDDVPGDESTKGA
;
A
#
# COMPACT_ATOMS: atom_id res chain seq x y z
N MET A 1 -29.54 -24.76 -2.78
CA MET A 1 -29.69 -23.32 -2.47
C MET A 1 -28.44 -22.92 -1.71
N GLY A 2 -27.32 -22.78 -2.38
CA GLY A 2 -26.04 -22.52 -1.70
C GLY A 2 -24.96 -22.24 -2.74
N LYS A 3 -24.73 -23.19 -3.65
CA LYS A 3 -23.78 -23.02 -4.75
C LYS A 3 -24.30 -22.08 -5.87
N ASP A 4 -25.54 -22.32 -6.32
CA ASP A 4 -26.15 -21.49 -7.39
C ASP A 4 -26.36 -20.03 -6.95
N ASP A 5 -26.56 -19.78 -5.65
CA ASP A 5 -26.76 -18.43 -5.09
C ASP A 5 -25.42 -17.67 -4.94
N GLU A 6 -24.32 -18.38 -4.63
CA GLU A 6 -22.96 -17.83 -4.60
C GLU A 6 -22.45 -17.52 -6.01
N GLU A 7 -22.68 -18.42 -6.97
CA GLU A 7 -22.31 -18.23 -8.37
C GLU A 7 -23.04 -17.02 -8.97
N MET A 8 -24.35 -16.91 -8.74
CA MET A 8 -25.13 -15.74 -9.17
C MET A 8 -24.62 -14.43 -8.56
N ARG A 9 -24.20 -14.45 -7.29
CA ARG A 9 -23.66 -13.27 -6.61
C ARG A 9 -22.33 -12.84 -7.23
N GLY A 10 -21.44 -13.79 -7.51
CA GLY A 10 -20.16 -13.54 -8.18
C GLY A 10 -20.34 -12.93 -9.56
N GLU A 11 -21.30 -13.44 -10.35
CA GLU A 11 -21.63 -12.89 -11.67
C GLU A 11 -22.15 -11.44 -11.61
N ILE A 12 -23.00 -11.13 -10.61
CA ILE A 12 -23.51 -9.77 -10.40
C ILE A 12 -22.37 -8.83 -10.02
N GLU A 13 -21.50 -9.27 -9.12
CA GLU A 13 -20.33 -8.50 -8.71
C GLU A 13 -19.42 -8.21 -9.91
N GLU A 14 -18.99 -9.24 -10.65
CA GLU A 14 -18.14 -9.09 -11.84
C GLU A 14 -18.76 -8.13 -12.87
N ARG A 15 -20.08 -8.17 -13.05
CA ARG A 15 -20.78 -7.23 -13.92
C ARG A 15 -20.68 -5.79 -13.41
N LEU A 16 -20.89 -5.55 -12.12
CA LEU A 16 -20.74 -4.23 -11.52
C LEU A 16 -19.30 -3.72 -11.66
N ILE A 17 -18.30 -4.57 -11.39
CA ILE A 17 -16.88 -4.27 -11.58
C ILE A 17 -16.61 -3.79 -13.00
N ASN A 18 -17.10 -4.53 -13.99
CA ASN A 18 -16.92 -4.19 -15.40
C ASN A 18 -17.66 -2.92 -15.82
N GLU A 19 -18.82 -2.64 -15.24
CA GLU A 19 -19.56 -1.39 -15.48
C GLU A 19 -18.83 -0.18 -14.88
N GLU A 20 -18.33 -0.29 -13.64
CA GLU A 20 -17.51 0.72 -12.97
C GLU A 20 -16.22 1.02 -13.77
N TYR A 21 -15.49 -0.02 -14.19
CA TYR A 21 -14.25 0.15 -14.95
C TYR A 21 -14.48 0.87 -16.28
N LYS A 22 -15.60 0.58 -16.97
CA LYS A 22 -15.97 1.29 -18.21
C LYS A 22 -16.28 2.77 -17.97
N ILE A 23 -16.85 3.11 -16.81
CA ILE A 23 -17.10 4.51 -16.43
C ILE A 23 -15.77 5.19 -16.12
N TRP A 24 -14.93 4.57 -15.29
CA TRP A 24 -13.59 5.06 -14.97
C TRP A 24 -12.78 5.35 -16.24
N LYS A 25 -12.71 4.38 -17.17
CA LYS A 25 -11.97 4.51 -18.44
C LYS A 25 -12.45 5.66 -19.32
N LYS A 26 -13.74 6.05 -19.24
CA LYS A 26 -14.26 7.23 -19.97
C LYS A 26 -13.85 8.54 -19.32
N ASN A 27 -13.61 8.53 -18.01
CA ASN A 27 -13.26 9.70 -17.23
C ASN A 27 -11.74 9.89 -17.09
N THR A 28 -10.92 8.93 -17.49
CA THR A 28 -9.46 9.01 -17.34
C THR A 28 -8.83 10.29 -17.89
N PRO A 29 -9.24 10.88 -19.04
CA PRO A 29 -8.61 12.10 -19.55
C PRO A 29 -8.85 13.34 -18.68
N PHE A 30 -9.78 13.29 -17.72
CA PHE A 30 -10.06 14.37 -16.78
C PHE A 30 -9.44 14.14 -15.40
N LEU A 31 -9.02 12.91 -15.11
CA LEU A 31 -8.60 12.48 -13.77
C LEU A 31 -7.10 12.21 -13.69
N TYR A 32 -6.42 12.03 -14.83
CA TYR A 32 -5.03 11.62 -14.89
C TYR A 32 -4.27 12.36 -15.99
N ASP A 33 -3.03 12.72 -15.68
CA ASP A 33 -2.05 13.17 -16.68
C ASP A 33 -1.32 11.97 -17.31
N LEU A 34 -1.24 10.86 -16.58
CA LEU A 34 -0.63 9.62 -17.04
C LEU A 34 -1.44 8.41 -16.55
N VAL A 35 -1.71 7.47 -17.46
CA VAL A 35 -2.16 6.11 -17.12
C VAL A 35 -1.51 5.12 -18.08
N ILE A 36 -0.71 4.21 -17.54
CA ILE A 36 -0.10 3.09 -18.23
C ILE A 36 -0.71 1.83 -17.62
N THR A 37 -1.29 0.96 -18.43
CA THR A 37 -1.80 -0.34 -18.00
C THR A 37 -1.00 -1.43 -18.70
N HIS A 38 -0.34 -2.27 -17.93
CA HIS A 38 0.47 -3.39 -18.43
C HIS A 38 -0.02 -4.70 -17.81
N ALA A 39 -0.33 -5.67 -18.65
CA ALA A 39 -0.69 -7.01 -18.20
C ALA A 39 0.58 -7.85 -18.04
N LEU A 40 0.90 -8.22 -16.81
CA LEU A 40 1.99 -9.14 -16.49
C LEU A 40 1.61 -10.57 -16.88
N GLU A 41 2.62 -11.43 -17.07
CA GLU A 41 2.40 -12.86 -17.32
C GLU A 41 1.79 -13.55 -16.08
N TRP A 42 2.27 -13.17 -14.90
CA TRP A 42 1.81 -13.63 -13.59
C TRP A 42 1.59 -12.42 -12.67
N PRO A 43 0.67 -12.51 -11.70
CA PRO A 43 0.44 -11.44 -10.77
C PRO A 43 1.67 -11.20 -9.91
N SER A 44 1.87 -9.94 -9.51
CA SER A 44 2.93 -9.54 -8.61
C SER A 44 2.33 -9.18 -7.26
N LEU A 45 2.78 -9.83 -6.19
CA LEU A 45 2.41 -9.46 -4.82
C LEU A 45 3.19 -8.25 -4.30
N THR A 46 4.16 -7.76 -5.08
CA THR A 46 5.03 -6.68 -4.65
C THR A 46 5.38 -5.71 -5.78
N VAL A 47 5.54 -4.43 -5.46
CA VAL A 47 6.08 -3.43 -6.39
C VAL A 47 6.87 -2.40 -5.62
N GLU A 48 8.09 -2.10 -6.08
CA GLU A 48 8.87 -1.00 -5.52
C GLU A 48 9.69 -0.31 -6.61
N TRP A 49 9.56 1.02 -6.72
CA TRP A 49 10.42 1.82 -7.59
C TRP A 49 11.87 1.83 -7.08
N LEU A 50 12.82 1.61 -7.98
CA LEU A 50 14.23 1.88 -7.72
C LEU A 50 14.50 3.39 -7.82
N PRO A 51 15.50 3.92 -7.08
CA PRO A 51 15.77 5.36 -7.03
C PRO A 51 16.50 5.92 -8.26
N ASP A 52 16.94 5.05 -9.19
CA ASP A 52 17.66 5.48 -10.39
C ASP A 52 16.72 6.02 -11.47
N ARG A 53 17.12 7.16 -12.03
CA ARG A 53 16.50 7.78 -13.20
C ARG A 53 17.56 8.12 -14.24
N GLY A 54 17.34 7.69 -15.48
CA GLY A 54 18.18 8.02 -16.62
C GLY A 54 17.39 8.74 -17.70
N GLU A 55 17.97 9.79 -18.29
CA GLU A 55 17.40 10.48 -19.46
C GLU A 55 18.30 10.21 -20.68
N PRO A 56 17.87 9.36 -21.62
CA PRO A 56 18.63 9.14 -22.84
C PRO A 56 18.72 10.44 -23.67
N PRO A 57 19.92 10.84 -24.16
CA PRO A 57 20.08 12.09 -24.89
C PRO A 57 19.18 12.18 -26.14
N GLY A 58 18.43 13.28 -26.24
CA GLY A 58 17.53 13.53 -27.38
C GLY A 58 16.24 12.72 -27.37
N LYS A 59 15.87 12.13 -26.24
CA LYS A 59 14.57 11.49 -26.01
C LYS A 59 13.69 12.36 -25.11
N ASP A 60 12.39 12.23 -25.30
CA ASP A 60 11.31 12.91 -24.57
C ASP A 60 10.77 12.06 -23.40
N TYR A 61 11.56 11.10 -22.93
CA TYR A 61 11.20 10.22 -21.83
C TYR A 61 12.39 9.96 -20.90
N SER A 62 12.10 9.75 -19.61
CA SER A 62 13.01 9.16 -18.63
C SER A 62 12.87 7.64 -18.62
N VAL A 63 13.95 6.95 -18.26
CA VAL A 63 14.02 5.51 -18.06
C VAL A 63 14.23 5.25 -16.58
N GLN A 64 13.29 4.51 -15.99
CA GLN A 64 13.30 4.16 -14.58
C GLN A 64 13.08 2.66 -14.42
N LYS A 65 13.31 2.15 -13.22
CA LYS A 65 13.19 0.71 -12.94
C LYS A 65 12.34 0.47 -11.70
N MET A 66 11.72 -0.71 -11.65
CA MET A 66 11.00 -1.18 -10.49
C MET A 66 11.26 -2.67 -10.25
N ILE A 67 11.11 -3.06 -9.01
CA ILE A 67 11.14 -4.45 -8.53
C ILE A 67 9.72 -4.99 -8.61
N LEU A 68 9.59 -6.20 -9.14
CA LEU A 68 8.36 -6.98 -9.16
C LEU A 68 8.66 -8.41 -8.72
N GLY A 69 7.61 -9.13 -8.34
CA GLY A 69 7.64 -10.55 -8.05
C GLY A 69 6.67 -11.32 -8.94
N THR A 70 6.69 -12.64 -8.86
CA THR A 70 5.63 -13.48 -9.41
C THR A 70 4.91 -14.22 -8.30
N HIS A 71 3.63 -14.49 -8.54
CA HIS A 71 2.82 -15.46 -7.80
C HIS A 71 2.18 -16.41 -8.81
N THR A 72 2.83 -17.55 -9.03
CA THR A 72 2.46 -18.51 -10.07
C THR A 72 1.64 -19.68 -9.54
N SER A 73 1.08 -20.47 -10.46
CA SER A 73 0.54 -21.80 -10.11
C SER A 73 1.66 -22.79 -9.73
N GLU A 74 1.36 -23.83 -8.93
CA GLU A 74 2.35 -24.78 -8.34
C GLU A 74 3.36 -25.40 -9.32
N ASN A 75 3.06 -25.47 -10.62
CA ASN A 75 3.92 -26.10 -11.63
C ASN A 75 4.82 -25.10 -12.39
N GLU A 76 4.63 -23.80 -12.17
CA GLU A 76 5.34 -22.75 -12.90
C GLU A 76 6.38 -22.08 -12.00
N PRO A 77 7.60 -21.83 -12.50
CA PRO A 77 8.67 -21.23 -11.72
C PRO A 77 8.34 -19.79 -11.30
N ASN A 78 8.80 -19.41 -10.11
CA ASN A 78 8.69 -18.04 -9.62
C ASN A 78 9.98 -17.25 -9.83
N TYR A 79 9.83 -15.93 -9.97
CA TYR A 79 10.93 -15.02 -10.26
C TYR A 79 10.86 -13.74 -9.41
N LEU A 80 12.02 -13.31 -8.93
CA LEU A 80 12.27 -11.91 -8.62
C LEU A 80 12.58 -11.20 -9.94
N MET A 81 11.90 -10.09 -10.24
CA MET A 81 11.98 -9.42 -11.53
C MET A 81 12.40 -7.96 -11.39
N LEU A 82 13.16 -7.47 -12.37
CA LEU A 82 13.33 -6.04 -12.62
C LEU A 82 12.61 -5.67 -13.90
N ALA A 83 11.69 -4.71 -13.78
CA ALA A 83 11.05 -4.06 -14.92
C ALA A 83 11.70 -2.71 -15.16
N GLN A 84 11.83 -2.35 -16.44
CA GLN A 84 12.21 -1.02 -16.89
C GLN A 84 10.97 -0.34 -17.47
N VAL A 85 10.80 0.93 -17.14
CA VAL A 85 9.67 1.75 -17.58
C VAL A 85 10.19 3.01 -18.25
N GLN A 86 9.55 3.39 -19.35
CA GLN A 86 9.74 4.68 -20.00
C GLN A 86 8.61 5.63 -19.58
N LEU A 87 8.94 6.74 -18.93
CA LEU A 87 7.98 7.76 -18.50
C LEU A 87 8.21 9.05 -19.29
N PRO A 88 7.15 9.70 -19.81
CA PRO A 88 7.31 10.96 -20.55
C PRO A 88 7.93 12.05 -19.66
N LEU A 89 8.74 12.92 -20.25
CA LEU A 89 9.21 14.14 -19.60
C LEU A 89 8.11 15.22 -19.62
N GLU A 90 8.15 16.16 -18.68
CA GLU A 90 7.16 17.25 -18.59
C GLU A 90 7.07 18.12 -19.86
N ASP A 91 8.19 18.30 -20.56
CA ASP A 91 8.28 19.08 -21.79
C ASP A 91 7.88 18.30 -23.06
N ALA A 92 7.52 17.02 -22.93
CA ALA A 92 7.06 16.21 -24.05
C ALA A 92 5.70 16.70 -24.57
N GLU A 93 5.58 16.92 -25.87
CA GLU A 93 4.30 17.32 -26.47
C GLU A 93 3.24 16.20 -26.32
N ASN A 94 2.31 16.38 -25.37
CA ASN A 94 1.18 15.49 -25.13
C ASN A 94 0.07 15.73 -26.19
N ASP A 95 0.05 14.91 -27.24
CA ASP A 95 -1.09 14.86 -28.16
C ASP A 95 -2.23 14.07 -27.49
N ALA A 96 -3.13 14.80 -26.82
CA ALA A 96 -4.29 14.28 -26.08
C ALA A 96 -5.22 13.34 -26.89
N ARG A 97 -4.99 13.19 -28.21
CA ARG A 97 -5.68 12.25 -29.09
C ARG A 97 -5.05 10.85 -29.15
N ARG A 98 -3.92 10.61 -28.47
CA ARG A 98 -3.14 9.35 -28.52
C ARG A 98 -3.06 8.62 -27.19
N TYR A 99 -4.12 8.63 -26.38
CA TYR A 99 -4.22 7.79 -25.18
C TYR A 99 -4.18 6.28 -25.46
N ASP A 100 -4.20 5.86 -26.74
CA ASP A 100 -4.30 4.45 -27.16
C ASP A 100 -3.00 3.87 -27.76
N ASP A 101 -1.87 4.61 -27.83
CA ASP A 101 -0.69 4.15 -28.61
C ASP A 101 0.68 4.46 -27.95
N ASP A 102 1.35 3.41 -27.47
CA ASP A 102 2.81 3.15 -27.50
C ASP A 102 3.82 4.10 -26.84
N ARG A 103 3.45 5.11 -26.03
CA ARG A 103 4.45 6.04 -25.46
C ARG A 103 5.22 5.53 -24.25
N ALA A 104 4.64 4.65 -23.44
CA ALA A 104 5.28 4.13 -22.24
C ALA A 104 5.38 2.61 -22.29
N ASP A 105 6.61 2.14 -22.49
CA ASP A 105 6.93 0.72 -22.57
C ASP A 105 7.38 0.21 -21.20
N VAL A 106 6.74 -0.88 -20.75
CA VAL A 106 7.13 -1.63 -19.55
C VAL A 106 7.75 -2.93 -20.02
N GLN A 107 9.04 -3.12 -19.73
CA GLN A 107 9.81 -4.28 -20.16
C GLN A 107 10.45 -4.99 -18.97
N ILE A 108 10.23 -6.30 -18.84
CA ILE A 108 11.00 -7.14 -17.91
C ILE A 108 12.43 -7.30 -18.46
N ILE A 109 13.41 -6.69 -17.78
CA ILE A 109 14.82 -6.67 -18.20
C ILE A 109 15.66 -7.73 -17.49
N GLN A 110 15.19 -8.24 -16.36
CA GLN A 110 15.87 -9.30 -15.62
C GLN A 110 14.87 -10.16 -14.83
N GLN A 111 15.08 -11.47 -14.85
CA GLN A 111 14.38 -12.43 -13.99
C GLN A 111 15.41 -13.31 -13.26
N ILE A 112 15.24 -13.47 -11.95
CA ILE A 112 16.08 -14.28 -11.08
C ILE A 112 15.20 -15.37 -10.48
N ASN A 113 15.60 -16.65 -10.63
CA ASN A 113 14.87 -17.79 -10.06
C ASN A 113 14.63 -17.58 -8.56
N HIS A 114 13.38 -17.71 -8.13
CA HIS A 114 12.96 -17.60 -6.75
C HIS A 114 12.26 -18.89 -6.30
N GLU A 115 12.39 -19.24 -5.02
CA GLU A 115 11.77 -20.44 -4.46
C GLU A 115 10.42 -20.05 -3.84
N GLY A 116 9.33 -20.46 -4.50
CA GLY A 116 7.97 -20.00 -4.19
C GLY A 116 7.70 -18.55 -4.61
N GLU A 117 6.49 -18.06 -4.39
CA GLU A 117 6.12 -16.67 -4.68
C GLU A 117 6.95 -15.65 -3.87
N VAL A 118 7.03 -14.44 -4.42
CA VAL A 118 7.73 -13.31 -3.81
C VAL A 118 6.72 -12.47 -3.04
N ASN A 119 6.53 -12.77 -1.76
CA ASN A 119 5.51 -12.11 -0.90
C ASN A 119 5.76 -10.60 -0.77
N ARG A 120 7.03 -10.20 -0.61
CA ARG A 120 7.46 -8.79 -0.60
C ARG A 120 8.92 -8.71 -1.03
N ALA A 121 9.27 -7.71 -1.84
CA ALA A 121 10.66 -7.43 -2.20
C ALA A 121 10.99 -5.96 -1.92
N ARG A 122 12.12 -5.71 -1.26
CA ARG A 122 12.57 -4.35 -0.96
C ARG A 122 14.06 -4.15 -1.21
N TYR A 123 14.47 -3.05 -1.84
CA TYR A 123 15.89 -2.73 -2.04
C TYR A 123 16.53 -2.10 -0.81
N MET A 124 17.83 -2.32 -0.62
CA MET A 124 18.61 -1.67 0.42
C MET A 124 18.92 -0.21 0.03
N PRO A 125 18.51 0.80 0.80
CA PRO A 125 18.65 2.21 0.42
C PRO A 125 20.09 2.65 0.11
N GLN A 126 21.08 2.11 0.82
CA GLN A 126 22.49 2.47 0.64
C GLN A 126 23.15 1.73 -0.53
N ASN A 127 22.53 0.67 -1.07
CA ASN A 127 22.98 -0.02 -2.26
C ASN A 127 21.80 -0.73 -2.93
N GLN A 128 21.19 -0.05 -3.90
CA GLN A 128 20.03 -0.52 -4.64
C GLN A 128 20.20 -1.86 -5.35
N PHE A 129 21.44 -2.32 -5.59
CA PHE A 129 21.70 -3.64 -6.16
C PHE A 129 21.26 -4.79 -5.25
N ILE A 130 21.18 -4.53 -3.94
CA ILE A 130 20.80 -5.52 -2.94
C ILE A 130 19.30 -5.46 -2.71
N ILE A 131 18.62 -6.58 -2.92
CA ILE A 131 17.18 -6.77 -2.72
C ILE A 131 16.97 -7.89 -1.71
N ALA A 132 16.19 -7.63 -0.66
CA ALA A 132 15.68 -8.68 0.22
C ALA A 132 14.28 -9.11 -0.25
N THR A 133 13.96 -10.39 -0.11
CA THR A 133 12.64 -10.94 -0.42
C THR A 133 12.09 -11.80 0.72
N LYS A 134 10.82 -11.60 1.03
CA LYS A 134 10.01 -12.56 1.79
C LYS A 134 9.59 -13.69 0.85
N THR A 135 9.56 -14.89 1.40
CA THR A 135 9.27 -16.14 0.68
C THR A 135 8.11 -16.85 1.35
N VAL A 136 7.58 -17.90 0.71
CA VAL A 136 6.62 -18.86 1.31
C VAL A 136 7.21 -19.75 2.40
N SER A 137 8.50 -19.57 2.70
CA SER A 137 9.24 -20.31 3.71
C SER A 137 9.62 -19.42 4.88
N ALA A 138 10.22 -20.03 5.91
CA ALA A 138 10.75 -19.31 7.06
C ALA A 138 12.00 -18.47 6.77
N GLU A 139 12.67 -18.68 5.64
CA GLU A 139 13.89 -17.95 5.28
C GLU A 139 13.54 -16.65 4.53
N VAL A 140 14.32 -15.60 4.81
CA VAL A 140 14.33 -14.37 4.00
C VAL A 140 15.54 -14.43 3.07
N TYR A 141 15.36 -14.15 1.79
CA TYR A 141 16.44 -14.20 0.81
C TYR A 141 17.00 -12.80 0.56
N VAL A 142 18.30 -12.73 0.26
CA VAL A 142 18.96 -11.51 -0.21
C VAL A 142 19.64 -11.83 -1.53
N PHE A 143 19.38 -11.00 -2.52
CA PHE A 143 19.97 -11.06 -3.85
C PHE A 143 20.76 -9.79 -4.14
N ASP A 144 21.94 -9.93 -4.72
CA ASP A 144 22.62 -8.85 -5.42
C ASP A 144 22.34 -9.02 -6.91
N TYR A 145 21.33 -8.32 -7.43
CA TYR A 145 20.86 -8.60 -8.80
C TYR A 145 21.93 -8.35 -9.87
N SER A 146 22.98 -7.57 -9.57
CA SER A 146 24.11 -7.35 -10.47
C SER A 146 24.99 -8.58 -10.68
N LYS A 147 24.92 -9.55 -9.75
CA LYS A 147 25.64 -10.83 -9.81
C LYS A 147 24.86 -11.95 -10.51
N HIS A 148 23.59 -11.71 -10.83
CA HIS A 148 22.73 -12.66 -11.51
C HIS A 148 22.63 -12.33 -13.01
N PRO A 149 22.48 -13.32 -13.89
CA PRO A 149 22.23 -13.07 -15.31
C PRO A 149 20.87 -12.38 -15.51
N SER A 150 20.69 -11.71 -16.64
CA SER A 150 19.39 -11.12 -17.02
C SER A 150 18.32 -12.18 -17.29
N LYS A 151 18.72 -13.32 -17.85
CA LYS A 151 17.85 -14.48 -18.05
C LYS A 151 18.16 -15.56 -17.00
N PRO A 152 17.13 -16.15 -16.38
CA PRO A 152 17.33 -17.11 -15.31
C PRO A 152 17.95 -18.42 -15.86
N PRO A 153 18.76 -19.13 -15.05
CA PRO A 153 19.21 -20.47 -15.38
C PRO A 153 18.04 -21.43 -15.63
N LEU A 154 18.14 -22.22 -16.71
CA LEU A 154 17.10 -23.17 -17.13
C LEU A 154 16.92 -24.37 -16.18
N ASP A 155 17.85 -24.57 -15.26
CA ASP A 155 17.74 -25.62 -14.23
C ASP A 155 16.74 -25.25 -13.12
N GLY A 156 16.19 -24.03 -13.14
CA GLY A 156 15.23 -23.54 -12.16
C GLY A 156 15.83 -23.32 -10.77
N THR A 157 17.16 -23.41 -10.60
CA THR A 157 17.77 -23.34 -9.28
C THR A 157 17.72 -21.91 -8.75
N CYS A 158 17.09 -21.73 -7.58
CA CYS A 158 17.15 -20.50 -6.80
C CYS A 158 18.45 -20.44 -6.00
N ASN A 159 19.27 -19.42 -6.23
CA ASN A 159 20.60 -19.28 -5.61
C ASN A 159 20.77 -17.90 -4.96
N PRO A 160 20.08 -17.63 -3.84
CA PRO A 160 20.23 -16.35 -3.15
C PRO A 160 21.69 -16.12 -2.72
N ASP A 161 22.07 -14.85 -2.63
CA ASP A 161 23.40 -14.45 -2.15
C ASP A 161 23.51 -14.67 -0.64
N LEU A 162 22.43 -14.43 0.10
CA LEU A 162 22.28 -14.79 1.52
C LEU A 162 20.90 -15.40 1.81
N ARG A 163 20.87 -16.36 2.72
CA ARG A 163 19.69 -16.93 3.37
C ARG A 163 19.65 -16.50 4.83
N LEU A 164 18.68 -15.67 5.19
CA LEU A 164 18.52 -15.16 6.54
C LEU A 164 17.54 -16.05 7.30
N ARG A 165 17.98 -16.53 8.46
CA ARG A 165 17.26 -17.49 9.32
C ARG A 165 16.88 -16.84 10.63
N GLY A 166 15.74 -17.24 11.19
CA GLY A 166 15.27 -16.75 12.49
C GLY A 166 13.78 -17.02 12.70
N HIS A 167 12.99 -16.85 11.63
CA HIS A 167 11.57 -17.19 11.62
C HIS A 167 11.34 -18.70 11.51
N ASN A 168 10.08 -19.09 11.71
CA ASN A 168 9.58 -20.46 11.63
C ASN A 168 8.52 -20.64 10.54
N THR A 169 7.98 -19.54 10.01
CA THR A 169 6.94 -19.50 8.97
C THR A 169 7.20 -18.33 8.03
N GLU A 170 6.39 -18.22 6.97
CA GLU A 170 6.42 -17.10 6.04
C GLU A 170 5.95 -15.77 6.66
N GLY A 171 5.85 -14.73 5.85
CA GLY A 171 5.22 -13.46 6.21
C GLY A 171 5.43 -12.38 5.15
N TYR A 172 5.01 -11.15 5.46
CA TYR A 172 5.05 -10.02 4.53
C TYR A 172 5.93 -8.87 4.99
N GLY A 173 5.94 -8.54 6.29
CA GLY A 173 6.71 -7.41 6.82
C GLY A 173 8.20 -7.47 6.49
N LEU A 174 8.73 -6.41 5.88
CA LEU A 174 10.13 -6.33 5.43
C LEU A 174 10.58 -4.88 5.31
N SER A 175 11.62 -4.48 6.05
CA SER A 175 12.09 -3.09 6.05
C SER A 175 13.60 -2.96 6.27
N TRP A 176 14.26 -2.24 5.35
CA TRP A 176 15.67 -1.88 5.45
C TRP A 176 15.86 -0.60 6.26
N SER A 177 16.91 -0.56 7.07
CA SER A 177 17.29 0.67 7.76
C SER A 177 17.80 1.71 6.76
N GLN A 178 17.34 2.96 6.88
CA GLN A 178 17.87 4.09 6.12
C GLN A 178 19.25 4.55 6.62
N PHE A 179 19.59 4.23 7.87
CA PHE A 179 20.79 4.73 8.55
C PHE A 179 21.91 3.69 8.60
N LYS A 180 21.57 2.45 8.95
CA LYS A 180 22.55 1.37 9.08
C LYS A 180 22.50 0.48 7.86
N GLN A 181 23.50 0.63 6.99
CA GLN A 181 23.67 -0.25 5.85
C GLN A 181 23.63 -1.72 6.28
N GLY A 182 22.83 -2.52 5.59
CA GLY A 182 22.70 -3.94 5.82
C GLY A 182 21.82 -4.36 7.00
N HIS A 183 21.26 -3.42 7.77
CA HIS A 183 20.28 -3.75 8.80
C HIS A 183 18.90 -3.96 8.17
N LEU A 184 18.34 -5.15 8.37
CA LEU A 184 17.04 -5.56 7.83
C LEU A 184 16.15 -6.08 8.95
N LEU A 185 14.91 -5.61 8.98
CA LEU A 185 13.82 -6.15 9.80
C LEU A 185 12.89 -7.00 8.94
N SER A 186 12.34 -8.08 9.52
CA SER A 186 11.14 -8.71 8.98
C SER A 186 10.17 -9.18 10.06
N GLY A 187 8.88 -9.09 9.73
CA GLY A 187 7.77 -9.71 10.46
C GLY A 187 7.37 -11.05 9.83
N SER A 188 6.63 -11.87 10.57
CA SER A 188 6.20 -13.21 10.17
C SER A 188 4.97 -13.68 10.93
N ASP A 189 4.28 -14.66 10.33
CA ASP A 189 3.14 -15.39 10.90
C ASP A 189 3.49 -16.13 12.19
N ASP A 190 4.77 -16.29 12.52
CA ASP A 190 5.24 -16.91 13.75
C ASP A 190 5.21 -15.98 14.98
N ALA A 191 4.61 -14.79 14.82
CA ALA A 191 4.50 -13.73 15.82
C ALA A 191 5.86 -13.12 16.23
N GLN A 192 6.88 -13.22 15.38
CA GLN A 192 8.23 -12.73 15.67
C GLN A 192 8.63 -11.61 14.72
N ILE A 193 9.48 -10.73 15.23
CA ILE A 193 10.26 -9.79 14.42
C ILE A 193 11.71 -10.24 14.49
N CYS A 194 12.35 -10.41 13.35
CA CYS A 194 13.77 -10.71 13.29
C CYS A 194 14.55 -9.49 12.75
N LEU A 195 15.74 -9.29 13.30
CA LEU A 195 16.72 -8.29 12.87
C LEU A 195 18.02 -8.98 12.44
N TRP A 196 18.51 -8.64 11.25
CA TRP A 196 19.82 -9.09 10.76
C TRP A 196 20.71 -7.90 10.42
N ASP A 197 22.02 -8.12 10.51
CA ASP A 197 23.04 -7.33 9.81
C ASP A 197 23.65 -8.21 8.72
N ILE A 198 23.33 -7.93 7.46
CA ILE A 198 23.80 -8.74 6.32
C ILE A 198 25.30 -8.60 6.06
N ASN A 199 25.98 -7.65 6.71
CA ASN A 199 27.44 -7.52 6.65
C ASN A 199 28.16 -8.45 7.64
N ALA A 200 27.42 -9.11 8.53
CA ALA A 200 27.98 -10.13 9.41
C ALA A 200 28.55 -11.30 8.59
N SER A 201 29.52 -12.04 9.15
CA SER A 201 30.18 -13.13 8.44
C SER A 201 29.25 -14.34 8.22
N PRO A 202 28.81 -14.63 6.99
CA PRO A 202 27.89 -15.73 6.73
C PRO A 202 28.59 -17.09 6.82
N LYS A 203 27.84 -18.11 7.24
CA LYS A 203 28.28 -19.52 7.16
C LYS A 203 27.48 -20.21 6.06
N ASN A 204 28.14 -20.66 5.00
CA ASN A 204 27.49 -21.30 3.84
C ASN A 204 26.35 -20.45 3.25
N LYS A 205 26.61 -19.15 3.04
CA LYS A 205 25.60 -18.15 2.61
C LYS A 205 24.39 -18.01 3.55
N ALA A 206 24.44 -18.54 4.78
CA ALA A 206 23.37 -18.37 5.75
C ALA A 206 23.79 -17.45 6.89
N LEU A 207 22.84 -16.66 7.38
CA LEU A 207 22.97 -15.80 8.56
C LEU A 207 21.78 -16.01 9.49
N ASP A 208 22.06 -16.28 10.76
CA ASP A 208 21.03 -16.33 11.80
C ASP A 208 20.69 -14.91 12.28
N ALA A 209 19.47 -14.71 12.77
CA ALA A 209 19.00 -13.43 13.31
C ALA A 209 19.92 -12.95 14.42
N MET A 210 20.33 -11.68 14.33
CA MET A 210 21.11 -11.01 15.36
C MET A 210 20.25 -10.76 16.60
N GLN A 211 18.98 -10.46 16.41
CA GLN A 211 18.01 -10.24 17.48
C GLN A 211 16.62 -10.68 17.03
N ILE A 212 15.85 -11.28 17.95
CA ILE A 212 14.47 -11.71 17.72
C ILE A 212 13.60 -11.08 18.80
N PHE A 213 12.53 -10.40 18.41
CA PHE A 213 11.54 -9.79 19.28
C PHE A 213 10.26 -10.63 19.26
N LYS A 214 9.76 -11.00 20.44
CA LYS A 214 8.59 -11.89 20.60
C LYS A 214 7.61 -11.28 21.60
N VAL A 215 6.87 -10.27 21.16
CA VAL A 215 5.87 -9.59 21.99
C VAL A 215 4.47 -9.69 21.39
N HIS A 216 4.37 -9.67 20.06
CA HIS A 216 3.09 -9.86 19.40
C HIS A 216 2.50 -11.23 19.77
N GLU A 217 1.17 -11.27 19.94
CA GLU A 217 0.40 -12.49 20.24
C GLU A 217 -0.26 -13.08 18.98
N GLY A 218 -0.17 -12.37 17.85
CA GLY A 218 -0.65 -12.78 16.53
C GLY A 218 0.41 -12.59 15.42
N VAL A 219 0.02 -12.76 14.16
CA VAL A 219 0.90 -12.55 13.00
C VAL A 219 1.49 -11.15 13.05
N VAL A 220 2.80 -11.03 12.79
CA VAL A 220 3.42 -9.72 12.59
C VAL A 220 3.31 -9.37 11.12
N GLU A 221 2.31 -8.58 10.81
CA GLU A 221 1.93 -8.21 9.45
C GLU A 221 2.95 -7.28 8.81
N ASP A 222 3.42 -6.29 9.57
CA ASP A 222 4.41 -5.35 9.04
C ASP A 222 5.36 -4.78 10.08
N VAL A 223 6.51 -4.32 9.55
CA VAL A 223 7.59 -3.70 10.31
C VAL A 223 8.16 -2.55 9.49
N ALA A 224 8.42 -1.41 10.13
CA ALA A 224 9.03 -0.26 9.46
C ALA A 224 10.10 0.39 10.33
N TRP A 225 11.28 0.64 9.76
CA TRP A 225 12.24 1.52 10.40
C TRP A 225 11.74 2.96 10.43
N HIS A 226 12.07 3.67 11.50
CA HIS A 226 11.86 5.09 11.56
C HIS A 226 12.79 5.84 10.60
N LEU A 227 12.27 6.83 9.87
CA LEU A 227 13.01 7.51 8.79
C LEU A 227 13.95 8.62 9.27
N ARG A 228 13.85 9.04 10.54
CA ARG A 228 14.71 10.10 11.14
C ARG A 228 15.49 9.67 12.39
N HIS A 229 15.30 8.43 12.85
CA HIS A 229 15.89 7.93 14.09
C HIS A 229 16.42 6.51 13.88
N GLU A 230 17.74 6.37 13.88
CA GLU A 230 18.48 5.13 13.57
C GLU A 230 18.08 3.90 14.40
N TYR A 231 17.62 4.10 15.63
CA TYR A 231 17.36 3.00 16.58
C TYR A 231 15.89 2.66 16.73
N LEU A 232 14.99 3.44 16.12
CA LEU A 232 13.55 3.26 16.27
C LEU A 232 12.96 2.50 15.09
N PHE A 233 12.01 1.63 15.40
CA PHE A 233 11.16 1.00 14.40
C PHE A 233 9.77 0.73 14.98
N GLY A 234 8.78 0.65 14.10
CA GLY A 234 7.42 0.25 14.42
C GLY A 234 7.15 -1.18 13.97
N SER A 235 6.26 -1.86 14.67
CA SER A 235 5.68 -3.13 14.21
C SER A 235 4.20 -3.18 14.52
N VAL A 236 3.50 -3.96 13.72
CA VAL A 236 2.04 -4.09 13.74
C VAL A 236 1.64 -5.52 13.43
N GLY A 237 0.50 -5.96 13.94
CA GLY A 237 0.05 -7.34 13.77
C GLY A 237 -1.42 -7.57 14.11
N ASP A 238 -1.86 -8.81 13.91
CA ASP A 238 -3.25 -9.28 14.10
C ASP A 238 -3.78 -9.11 15.52
N ASP A 239 -2.87 -8.96 16.47
CA ASP A 239 -3.19 -8.65 17.86
C ASP A 239 -3.66 -7.19 18.07
N GLN A 240 -3.82 -6.42 16.98
CA GLN A 240 -4.33 -5.05 16.92
C GLN A 240 -3.37 -4.00 17.48
N TYR A 241 -2.16 -4.40 17.86
CA TYR A 241 -1.20 -3.49 18.47
C TYR A 241 -0.32 -2.80 17.44
N LEU A 242 -0.09 -1.51 17.67
CA LEU A 242 1.09 -0.81 17.20
C LEU A 242 2.13 -0.80 18.33
N HIS A 243 3.29 -1.37 18.05
CA HIS A 243 4.44 -1.35 18.94
C HIS A 243 5.54 -0.44 18.37
N VAL A 244 6.16 0.35 19.26
CA VAL A 244 7.35 1.14 18.94
C VAL A 244 8.52 0.60 19.73
N TRP A 245 9.62 0.34 19.03
CA TRP A 245 10.80 -0.31 19.55
C TRP A 245 12.00 0.63 19.53
N ASP A 246 12.92 0.45 20.46
CA ASP A 246 14.20 1.17 20.49
C ASP A 246 15.34 0.17 20.74
N LEU A 247 16.21 0.02 19.75
CA LEU A 247 17.34 -0.92 19.78
C LEU A 247 18.41 -0.59 20.83
N ARG A 248 18.37 0.59 21.43
CA ARG A 248 19.26 0.94 22.55
C ARG A 248 18.76 0.36 23.88
N THR A 249 17.51 -0.08 23.92
CA THR A 249 16.93 -0.73 25.10
C THR A 249 17.57 -2.11 25.26
N PRO A 250 18.13 -2.44 26.45
CA PRO A 250 18.91 -3.66 26.64
C PRO A 250 18.07 -4.95 26.61
N SER A 251 16.74 -4.87 26.66
CA SER A 251 15.85 -6.02 26.56
C SER A 251 15.04 -5.96 25.27
N ALA A 252 15.08 -7.04 24.50
CA ALA A 252 14.23 -7.28 23.34
C ALA A 252 12.80 -7.74 23.71
N GLU A 253 12.52 -7.88 25.01
CA GLU A 253 11.30 -8.51 25.51
C GLU A 253 10.13 -7.52 25.64
N LYS A 254 10.35 -6.22 25.44
CA LYS A 254 9.29 -5.23 25.54
C LYS A 254 9.54 -4.01 24.63
N PRO A 255 8.53 -3.56 23.87
CA PRO A 255 8.60 -2.30 23.14
C PRO A 255 8.62 -1.09 24.11
N ILE A 256 9.14 0.04 23.65
CA ILE A 256 9.14 1.29 24.43
C ILE A 256 7.75 1.90 24.52
N GLN A 257 6.90 1.64 23.52
CA GLN A 257 5.49 2.02 23.51
C GLN A 257 4.65 0.93 22.87
N SER A 258 3.42 0.78 23.34
CA SER A 258 2.44 -0.16 22.81
C SER A 258 1.06 0.46 22.93
N VAL A 259 0.28 0.45 21.84
CA VAL A 259 -1.10 0.91 21.80
C VAL A 259 -1.94 -0.06 20.98
N VAL A 260 -3.20 -0.26 21.38
CA VAL A 260 -4.21 -0.88 20.51
C VAL A 260 -4.57 0.15 19.43
N ALA A 261 -4.06 -0.04 18.22
CA ALA A 261 -4.24 0.91 17.13
C ALA A 261 -5.65 0.82 16.55
N HIS A 262 -6.16 -0.40 16.38
CA HIS A 262 -7.45 -0.69 15.76
C HIS A 262 -8.28 -1.62 16.65
N GLN A 263 -9.61 -1.62 16.50
CA GLN A 263 -10.49 -2.50 17.26
C GLN A 263 -11.24 -3.38 16.26
N SER A 264 -11.23 -4.70 16.45
CA SER A 264 -12.00 -5.60 15.59
C SER A 264 -13.50 -5.33 15.72
N GLU A 265 -14.24 -5.39 14.61
CA GLU A 265 -15.70 -5.15 14.57
C GLU A 265 -16.54 -6.07 15.49
N VAL A 266 -15.96 -7.17 16.02
CA VAL A 266 -16.67 -8.15 16.85
C VAL A 266 -17.02 -7.62 18.27
N ASP A 267 -16.48 -6.48 18.70
CA ASP A 267 -16.76 -5.93 20.04
C ASP A 267 -17.89 -4.88 20.11
N ASN A 268 -18.61 -4.60 19.02
CA ASN A 268 -19.69 -3.61 19.02
C ASN A 268 -21.03 -4.07 19.64
N HIS A 269 -21.04 -5.20 20.36
CA HIS A 269 -22.18 -5.62 21.19
C HIS A 269 -21.75 -6.01 22.60
N THR A 270 -21.31 -5.06 23.43
CA THR A 270 -21.69 -4.96 24.86
C THR A 270 -21.12 -3.69 25.53
N SER A 271 -21.76 -2.54 25.34
CA SER A 271 -21.63 -1.43 26.31
C SER A 271 -22.89 -0.56 26.36
N ASN A 272 -24.02 -1.19 26.65
CA ASN A 272 -25.16 -0.46 27.19
C ASN A 272 -24.92 -0.22 28.69
N PHE A 273 -24.32 0.92 29.07
CA PHE A 273 -24.61 1.64 30.33
C PHE A 273 -24.04 3.08 30.29
N ARG A 274 -24.96 4.06 30.13
CA ARG A 274 -25.08 5.39 30.77
C ARG A 274 -23.94 5.75 31.77
N SER A 275 -23.36 6.96 31.89
CA SER A 275 -23.56 8.37 31.47
C SER A 275 -22.38 9.22 32.07
N PRO A 276 -22.37 10.58 32.23
CA PRO A 276 -23.06 11.72 31.57
C PRO A 276 -22.11 12.92 31.21
N PHE A 277 -22.67 13.94 30.55
CA PHE A 277 -22.20 15.35 30.38
C PHE A 277 -21.18 15.70 29.27
N CYS A 278 -21.71 16.07 28.10
CA CYS A 278 -21.74 17.48 27.67
C CYS A 278 -22.73 17.67 26.51
N ILE A 279 -23.97 18.01 26.84
CA ILE A 279 -24.92 18.66 25.92
C ILE A 279 -25.38 19.95 26.59
N HIS A 280 -25.17 21.07 25.89
CA HIS A 280 -25.94 22.31 25.87
C HIS A 280 -25.54 22.95 24.54
N LYS A 281 -26.37 23.45 23.64
CA LYS A 281 -27.80 23.78 23.55
C LYS A 281 -27.92 24.22 22.07
N LEU A 282 -28.83 23.79 21.21
CA LEU A 282 -30.19 24.33 21.12
C LEU A 282 -30.92 23.66 19.92
N THR A 283 -32.15 23.26 20.18
CA THR A 283 -33.18 22.85 19.22
C THR A 283 -34.19 24.00 19.06
N TYR A 284 -34.77 24.15 17.85
CA TYR A 284 -36.06 24.78 17.43
C TYR A 284 -35.83 25.43 16.03
N LEU A 285 -36.61 25.28 14.95
CA LEU A 285 -38.01 24.92 14.72
C LEU A 285 -38.27 24.45 13.27
N ARG A 286 -39.29 23.58 13.19
CA ARG A 286 -40.13 23.07 12.10
C ARG A 286 -40.40 23.90 10.82
N SER A 287 -40.58 23.11 9.74
CA SER A 287 -41.59 23.18 8.67
C SER A 287 -41.31 24.07 7.45
N VAL A 288 -41.24 23.48 6.24
CA VAL A 288 -42.26 23.59 5.16
C VAL A 288 -41.78 22.98 3.81
N ARG A 289 -42.63 22.07 3.29
CA ARG A 289 -42.97 21.67 1.89
C ARG A 289 -41.91 21.19 0.89
N PHE A 290 -42.17 19.95 0.46
CA PHE A 290 -41.88 19.39 -0.87
C PHE A 290 -42.24 20.34 -2.02
N LYS A 291 -41.30 20.48 -2.96
CA LYS A 291 -41.58 20.59 -4.40
C LYS A 291 -40.60 19.69 -5.15
N SER A 292 -41.18 18.80 -5.93
CA SER A 292 -40.54 17.87 -6.85
C SER A 292 -39.67 18.59 -7.88
N TYR A 293 -38.44 18.12 -8.08
CA TYR A 293 -37.77 18.17 -9.37
C TYR A 293 -37.02 16.85 -9.58
N GLN A 294 -37.35 16.18 -10.69
CA GLN A 294 -36.69 14.97 -11.15
C GLN A 294 -35.25 15.28 -11.54
N LYS A 295 -34.30 14.55 -10.95
CA LYS A 295 -33.06 14.09 -11.62
C LYS A 295 -32.52 12.88 -10.85
N SER A 296 -31.89 12.00 -11.62
CA SER A 296 -31.72 10.57 -11.39
C SER A 296 -30.82 10.22 -10.20
N SER A 297 -31.42 9.80 -9.08
CA SER A 297 -30.77 8.99 -8.05
C SER A 297 -30.69 7.53 -8.52
N TRP A 298 -29.52 6.94 -8.43
CA TRP A 298 -29.39 5.49 -8.24
C TRP A 298 -28.95 5.26 -6.79
N CYS A 299 -29.92 5.02 -5.92
CA CYS A 299 -29.70 4.46 -4.60
C CYS A 299 -29.52 2.94 -4.77
N ILE A 300 -28.41 2.39 -4.28
CA ILE A 300 -28.27 0.94 -4.09
C ILE A 300 -28.91 0.62 -2.73
N PRO A 301 -29.78 -0.40 -2.60
CA PRO A 301 -30.46 -0.70 -1.33
C PRO A 301 -29.50 -1.24 -0.25
N ASP A 302 -29.60 -0.68 0.96
CA ASP A 302 -28.85 -0.99 2.18
C ASP A 302 -29.19 -2.33 2.87
N ASP A 303 -29.64 -3.36 2.15
CA ASP A 303 -30.00 -4.66 2.75
C ASP A 303 -29.07 -5.78 2.29
N CYS A 304 -27.86 -5.89 2.87
CA CYS A 304 -27.02 -7.10 2.83
C CYS A 304 -25.86 -7.13 3.87
N LEU A 305 -26.00 -6.49 5.05
CA LEU A 305 -24.87 -6.27 5.99
C LEU A 305 -24.76 -7.20 7.22
N GLU A 306 -25.44 -8.35 7.27
CA GLU A 306 -25.27 -9.29 8.40
C GLU A 306 -25.11 -10.74 7.93
N TYR A 307 -23.88 -11.18 7.58
CA TYR A 307 -23.52 -12.61 7.70
C TYR A 307 -22.02 -13.00 7.61
N TYR A 308 -21.06 -12.08 7.44
CA TYR A 308 -19.67 -12.48 7.14
C TYR A 308 -18.78 -12.91 8.34
N ALA A 309 -19.32 -13.09 9.54
CA ALA A 309 -18.54 -13.50 10.70
C ALA A 309 -18.45 -15.03 10.93
N ARG A 310 -18.86 -15.91 10.00
CA ARG A 310 -18.76 -17.36 10.23
C ARG A 310 -18.64 -18.23 8.96
N ARG A 311 -17.46 -18.84 8.85
CA ARG A 311 -17.09 -20.09 8.15
C ARG A 311 -16.41 -19.92 6.79
N GLU A 312 -15.13 -20.29 6.77
CA GLU A 312 -14.68 -21.37 5.88
C GLU A 312 -13.80 -22.37 6.65
N LYS A 313 -14.33 -23.59 6.81
CA LYS A 313 -13.56 -24.79 7.12
C LYS A 313 -14.29 -25.96 6.46
N VAL A 314 -14.13 -26.12 5.15
CA VAL A 314 -14.45 -27.34 4.41
C VAL A 314 -13.39 -27.54 3.34
N GLY A 315 -12.87 -28.77 3.26
CA GLY A 315 -11.61 -29.12 2.63
C GLY A 315 -11.50 -28.85 1.12
N GLY A 316 -10.33 -28.34 0.77
CA GLY A 316 -9.78 -28.15 -0.56
C GLY A 316 -8.54 -27.27 -0.34
N THR A 317 -7.36 -27.70 -0.77
CA THR A 317 -6.11 -26.97 -0.60
C THR A 317 -6.13 -25.71 -1.49
N GLY A 318 -6.80 -24.68 -1.02
CA GLY A 318 -6.70 -23.31 -1.50
C GLY A 318 -6.34 -22.46 -0.27
N ARG A 319 -5.11 -21.95 -0.25
CA ARG A 319 -4.61 -21.10 0.83
C ARG A 319 -5.27 -19.73 0.68
N GLY A 320 -6.37 -19.52 1.39
CA GLY A 320 -6.92 -18.19 1.60
C GLY A 320 -6.02 -17.45 2.59
N ILE A 321 -5.64 -16.22 2.25
CA ILE A 321 -5.09 -15.25 3.19
C ILE A 321 -6.14 -15.13 4.32
N TYR A 322 -5.83 -15.69 5.48
CA TYR A 322 -6.78 -15.70 6.59
C TYR A 322 -6.85 -14.29 7.17
N ALA A 323 -7.96 -13.61 6.91
CA ALA A 323 -8.30 -12.32 7.51
C ALA A 323 -8.27 -12.39 9.04
N LEU A 324 -7.49 -11.52 9.68
CA LEU A 324 -7.59 -11.09 11.08
C LEU A 324 -6.71 -9.84 11.31
N SER A 325 -7.28 -8.63 11.29
CA SER A 325 -6.62 -7.37 11.69
C SER A 325 -5.22 -7.10 11.10
N LEU A 326 -5.08 -7.21 9.77
CA LEU A 326 -3.94 -6.65 9.05
C LEU A 326 -3.75 -5.19 9.39
N VAL A 327 -2.67 -4.88 10.07
CA VAL A 327 -2.18 -3.52 10.22
C VAL A 327 -0.89 -3.41 9.42
N CYS A 328 -0.83 -2.50 8.45
CA CYS A 328 0.35 -2.31 7.61
C CYS A 328 1.19 -1.10 8.06
N LEU A 329 2.51 -1.30 8.01
CA LEU A 329 3.57 -0.30 8.13
C LEU A 329 4.62 -0.59 7.05
N ASP A 330 4.46 -0.14 5.80
CA ASP A 330 5.56 -0.27 4.85
C ASP A 330 6.75 0.60 5.31
N GLY A 331 7.94 0.42 4.74
CA GLY A 331 9.12 1.27 4.99
C GLY A 331 8.89 2.78 4.75
N ARG A 332 7.71 3.17 4.27
CA ARG A 332 7.22 4.54 4.08
C ARG A 332 5.97 4.86 4.92
N ALA A 333 5.67 4.13 5.99
CA ALA A 333 4.51 4.38 6.87
C ALA A 333 4.80 5.39 8.00
N PHE A 334 6.07 5.58 8.35
CA PHE A 334 6.51 6.78 9.05
C PHE A 334 6.57 7.94 8.08
N ASN A 335 6.11 9.12 8.51
CA ASN A 335 6.15 10.29 7.66
C ASN A 335 7.62 10.71 7.42
N PRO A 336 8.07 10.84 6.15
CA PRO A 336 9.47 11.17 5.85
C PRO A 336 9.89 12.57 6.29
N PHE A 337 8.93 13.49 6.46
CA PHE A 337 9.17 14.89 6.82
C PHE A 337 8.93 15.11 8.32
N ASN A 338 7.88 14.49 8.87
CA ASN A 338 7.48 14.63 10.26
C ASN A 338 7.85 13.41 11.12
N GLU A 339 8.90 13.55 11.93
CA GLU A 339 9.44 12.46 12.77
C GLU A 339 8.49 11.94 13.86
N TRP A 340 7.34 12.59 14.08
CA TRP A 340 6.39 12.19 15.12
C TRP A 340 5.15 11.51 14.57
N VAL A 341 4.95 11.49 13.25
CA VAL A 341 3.71 11.00 12.64
C VAL A 341 3.91 9.63 12.01
N VAL A 342 3.03 8.69 12.35
CA VAL A 342 2.94 7.37 11.74
C VAL A 342 1.49 7.09 11.34
N ALA A 343 1.30 6.42 10.20
CA ALA A 343 0.01 5.97 9.72
C ALA A 343 -0.11 4.44 9.83
N THR A 344 -1.29 3.94 10.14
CA THR A 344 -1.60 2.50 10.16
C THR A 344 -2.90 2.24 9.41
N GLY A 345 -2.91 1.28 8.49
CA GLY A 345 -4.15 0.76 7.87
C GLY A 345 -4.71 -0.42 8.67
N SER A 346 -5.98 -0.79 8.49
CA SER A 346 -6.58 -1.92 9.21
C SER A 346 -7.70 -2.65 8.45
N THR A 347 -8.01 -3.87 8.88
CA THR A 347 -9.23 -4.60 8.48
C THR A 347 -10.50 -3.95 9.01
N ASP A 348 -10.41 -3.02 9.96
CA ASP A 348 -11.54 -2.16 10.36
C ASP A 348 -11.91 -1.10 9.29
N LYS A 349 -11.28 -1.19 8.10
CA LYS A 349 -11.52 -0.34 6.92
C LYS A 349 -11.08 1.12 7.13
N THR A 350 -10.33 1.39 8.18
CA THR A 350 -9.82 2.73 8.47
C THR A 350 -8.32 2.82 8.32
N VAL A 351 -7.85 4.04 8.06
CA VAL A 351 -6.44 4.40 8.27
C VAL A 351 -6.40 5.36 9.46
N LYS A 352 -5.48 5.13 10.41
CA LYS A 352 -5.31 5.99 11.58
C LYS A 352 -3.96 6.66 11.59
N LEU A 353 -3.93 7.89 12.08
CA LEU A 353 -2.71 8.65 12.33
C LEU A 353 -2.39 8.65 13.83
N PHE A 354 -1.12 8.50 14.17
CA PHE A 354 -0.64 8.56 15.55
C PHE A 354 0.52 9.53 15.70
N ASP A 355 0.56 10.22 16.84
CA ASP A 355 1.72 10.98 17.30
C ASP A 355 2.57 10.11 18.23
N LEU A 356 3.83 9.83 17.88
CA LEU A 356 4.74 9.02 18.69
C LEU A 356 5.01 9.61 20.08
N ARG A 357 4.82 10.92 20.28
CA ARG A 357 4.93 11.58 21.60
C ARG A 357 3.73 11.28 22.49
N LYS A 358 2.58 10.95 21.88
CA LYS A 358 1.32 10.66 22.56
C LYS A 358 0.54 9.57 21.82
N ILE A 359 1.14 8.38 21.76
CA ILE A 359 0.63 7.27 20.95
C ILE A 359 -0.69 6.68 21.48
N SER A 360 -1.07 6.96 22.72
CA SER A 360 -2.26 6.41 23.38
C SER A 360 -3.60 6.73 22.70
N THR A 361 -3.62 7.74 21.84
CA THR A 361 -4.83 8.22 21.15
C THR A 361 -4.47 8.53 19.70
N ALA A 362 -5.26 8.02 18.75
CA ALA A 362 -5.14 8.41 17.35
C ALA A 362 -5.35 9.93 17.21
N LEU A 363 -4.57 10.57 16.35
CA LEU A 363 -4.72 11.96 15.95
C LEU A 363 -5.94 12.15 15.05
N HIS A 364 -6.11 11.24 14.09
CA HIS A 364 -7.18 11.28 13.09
C HIS A 364 -7.51 9.86 12.61
N THR A 365 -8.68 9.69 12.00
CA THR A 365 -9.12 8.43 11.38
C THR A 365 -9.72 8.74 10.01
N PHE A 366 -9.15 8.16 8.96
CA PHE A 366 -9.69 8.19 7.60
C PHE A 366 -10.62 6.99 7.40
N ASP A 367 -11.89 7.22 7.06
CA ASP A 367 -12.97 6.23 7.21
C ASP A 367 -13.78 5.95 5.92
N ARG A 368 -13.19 6.11 4.73
CA ARG A 368 -13.91 5.88 3.45
C ARG A 368 -13.64 4.58 2.72
N HIS A 369 -12.65 3.80 3.13
CA HIS A 369 -12.47 2.48 2.52
C HIS A 369 -13.68 1.60 2.81
N LYS A 370 -14.15 0.86 1.80
CA LYS A 370 -15.30 -0.03 1.92
C LYS A 370 -14.92 -1.44 2.38
N GLU A 371 -13.64 -1.76 2.24
CA GLU A 371 -13.03 -3.04 2.54
C GLU A 371 -11.72 -2.82 3.30
N GLU A 372 -11.16 -3.92 3.79
CA GLU A 372 -9.93 -3.97 4.57
C GLU A 372 -8.75 -3.26 3.88
N VAL A 373 -8.01 -2.44 4.64
CA VAL A 373 -6.85 -1.70 4.16
C VAL A 373 -5.59 -2.54 4.37
N PHE A 374 -4.89 -2.84 3.28
CA PHE A 374 -3.72 -3.72 3.28
C PHE A 374 -2.40 -2.98 3.21
N GLN A 375 -2.40 -1.77 2.64
CA GLN A 375 -1.19 -0.98 2.58
C GLN A 375 -1.42 0.52 2.73
N VAL A 376 -0.47 1.17 3.41
CA VAL A 376 -0.36 2.62 3.54
C VAL A 376 1.05 3.06 3.17
N GLY A 377 1.18 4.26 2.57
CA GLY A 377 2.48 4.78 2.17
C GLY A 377 2.46 6.29 1.98
N TRP A 378 3.32 7.00 2.71
CA TRP A 378 3.50 8.45 2.57
C TRP A 378 4.12 8.81 1.22
N SER A 379 3.73 9.96 0.69
CA SER A 379 4.45 10.57 -0.43
C SER A 379 5.90 10.84 -0.02
N PRO A 380 6.89 10.48 -0.85
CA PRO A 380 8.29 10.79 -0.58
C PRO A 380 8.62 12.28 -0.78
N LYS A 381 7.68 13.08 -1.32
CA LYS A 381 7.91 14.47 -1.73
C LYS A 381 7.00 15.49 -1.06
N ASN A 382 5.85 15.07 -0.54
CA ASN A 382 4.87 15.96 0.10
C ASN A 382 4.54 15.47 1.52
N GLU A 383 4.73 16.34 2.52
CA GLU A 383 4.54 15.99 3.94
C GLU A 383 3.10 15.60 4.29
N THR A 384 2.11 16.21 3.65
CA THR A 384 0.69 16.03 3.99
C THR A 384 0.02 14.92 3.19
N ILE A 385 0.72 14.29 2.24
CA ILE A 385 0.11 13.35 1.30
C ILE A 385 0.38 11.90 1.71
N LEU A 386 -0.71 11.16 1.88
CA LEU A 386 -0.71 9.74 2.21
C LEU A 386 -1.51 8.98 1.15
N ALA A 387 -1.06 7.79 0.75
CA ALA A 387 -1.89 6.86 -0.01
C ALA A 387 -2.20 5.61 0.80
N SER A 388 -3.34 4.99 0.51
CA SER A 388 -3.69 3.68 1.04
C SER A 388 -4.51 2.86 0.04
N CYS A 389 -4.30 1.54 0.03
CA CYS A 389 -5.05 0.62 -0.82
C CYS A 389 -5.77 -0.46 -0.01
N CYS A 390 -6.92 -0.90 -0.53
CA CYS A 390 -7.77 -1.89 0.11
C CYS A 390 -8.07 -3.10 -0.78
N LEU A 391 -8.63 -4.16 -0.20
CA LEU A 391 -9.16 -5.31 -0.97
C LEU A 391 -10.28 -4.90 -1.94
N GLY A 392 -10.95 -3.78 -1.67
CA GLY A 392 -12.04 -3.23 -2.47
C GLY A 392 -11.63 -2.65 -3.82
N ARG A 393 -10.41 -2.93 -4.30
CA ARG A 393 -9.92 -2.57 -5.66
C ARG A 393 -9.73 -1.06 -5.84
N ARG A 394 -9.57 -0.33 -4.73
CA ARG A 394 -9.40 1.12 -4.71
C ARG A 394 -8.12 1.50 -3.99
N LEU A 395 -7.42 2.46 -4.56
CA LEU A 395 -6.33 3.16 -3.90
C LEU A 395 -6.80 4.61 -3.70
N MET A 396 -6.73 5.08 -2.46
CA MET A 396 -7.13 6.42 -2.06
C MET A 396 -5.90 7.24 -1.73
N VAL A 397 -5.88 8.49 -2.19
CA VAL A 397 -4.88 9.49 -1.81
C VAL A 397 -5.57 10.50 -0.90
N TRP A 398 -4.90 10.82 0.20
CA TRP A 398 -5.37 11.67 1.28
C TRP A 398 -4.46 12.87 1.41
N ASP A 399 -5.03 14.04 1.64
CA ASP A 399 -4.29 15.25 1.99
C ASP A 399 -4.66 15.70 3.41
N LEU A 400 -3.71 15.53 4.32
CA LEU A 400 -3.84 15.95 5.71
C LEU A 400 -4.06 17.45 5.88
N SER A 401 -3.67 18.27 4.91
CA SER A 401 -3.83 19.73 5.00
C SER A 401 -5.30 20.16 5.00
N ARG A 402 -6.17 19.31 4.42
CA ARG A 402 -7.61 19.56 4.24
C ARG A 402 -8.48 18.99 5.36
N ILE A 403 -7.87 18.39 6.40
CA ILE A 403 -8.62 17.89 7.55
C ILE A 403 -9.38 19.05 8.22
N ASP A 404 -10.65 18.80 8.55
CA ASP A 404 -11.59 19.76 9.15
C ASP A 404 -11.98 20.96 8.25
N GLU A 405 -11.66 20.94 6.95
CA GLU A 405 -12.17 21.96 6.03
C GLU A 405 -13.70 21.89 5.85
N GLU A 406 -14.33 23.06 5.70
CA GLU A 406 -15.78 23.13 5.51
C GLU A 406 -16.15 22.71 4.08
N GLN A 407 -17.00 21.69 3.95
CA GLN A 407 -17.53 21.22 2.67
C GLN A 407 -18.99 21.64 2.46
N THR A 408 -19.42 21.70 1.20
CA THR A 408 -20.84 21.76 0.88
C THR A 408 -21.52 20.41 1.24
N PRO A 409 -22.84 20.40 1.48
CA PRO A 409 -23.56 19.14 1.72
C PRO A 409 -23.39 18.14 0.57
N GLU A 410 -23.29 18.62 -0.66
CA GLU A 410 -23.07 17.80 -1.85
C GLU A 410 -21.68 17.14 -1.83
N ASP A 411 -20.61 17.89 -1.54
CA ASP A 411 -19.24 17.33 -1.51
C ASP A 411 -19.05 16.34 -0.34
N ALA A 412 -19.73 16.57 0.79
CA ALA A 412 -19.69 15.68 1.95
C ALA A 412 -20.32 14.29 1.68
N GLU A 413 -21.24 14.19 0.70
CA GLU A 413 -21.77 12.91 0.23
C GLU A 413 -20.69 12.09 -0.49
N ASP A 414 -19.77 12.74 -1.21
CA ASP A 414 -18.69 12.08 -1.95
C ASP A 414 -17.55 11.64 -1.03
N GLY A 415 -17.12 12.49 -0.10
CA GLY A 415 -15.93 12.24 0.72
C GLY A 415 -15.77 13.21 1.89
N PRO A 416 -14.98 12.87 2.92
CA PRO A 416 -14.45 13.86 3.83
C PRO A 416 -13.47 14.77 3.07
N PRO A 417 -13.19 16.00 3.57
CA PRO A 417 -12.42 16.99 2.81
C PRO A 417 -10.97 16.54 2.52
N GLU A 418 -10.40 15.71 3.40
CA GLU A 418 -9.06 15.16 3.23
C GLU A 418 -8.96 14.05 2.17
N LEU A 419 -10.06 13.56 1.62
CA LEU A 419 -10.02 12.58 0.53
C LEU A 419 -9.73 13.29 -0.80
N LEU A 420 -8.47 13.28 -1.20
CA LEU A 420 -7.99 13.99 -2.39
C LEU A 420 -8.34 13.24 -3.69
N PHE A 421 -8.15 11.91 -3.72
CA PHE A 421 -8.33 11.15 -4.96
C PHE A 421 -8.69 9.68 -4.70
N ILE A 422 -9.52 9.11 -5.59
CA ILE A 422 -9.78 7.66 -5.63
C ILE A 422 -9.35 7.11 -6.99
N HIS A 423 -8.30 6.30 -6.97
CA HIS A 423 -7.90 5.51 -8.13
C HIS A 423 -8.77 4.26 -8.26
N GLY A 424 -9.54 4.20 -9.34
CA GLY A 424 -10.49 3.13 -9.67
C GLY A 424 -10.09 2.28 -10.89
N GLY A 425 -8.80 2.26 -11.24
CA GLY A 425 -8.31 1.58 -12.43
C GLY A 425 -8.17 0.06 -12.31
N HIS A 426 -8.13 -0.48 -11.09
CA HIS A 426 -8.00 -1.92 -10.86
C HIS A 426 -9.37 -2.62 -10.81
N THR A 427 -9.42 -3.81 -11.43
CA THR A 427 -10.60 -4.69 -11.45
C THR A 427 -10.53 -5.84 -10.45
N SER A 428 -9.36 -6.07 -9.86
CA SER A 428 -9.12 -7.03 -8.78
C SER A 428 -8.43 -6.38 -7.58
N LYS A 429 -8.20 -7.18 -6.53
CA LYS A 429 -7.56 -6.75 -5.28
C LYS A 429 -6.16 -6.21 -5.57
N ILE A 430 -5.84 -5.06 -4.98
CA ILE A 430 -4.52 -4.43 -5.09
C ILE A 430 -3.60 -5.11 -4.08
N SER A 431 -2.48 -5.65 -4.54
CA SER A 431 -1.53 -6.39 -3.70
C SER A 431 -0.46 -5.50 -3.08
N ASP A 432 0.07 -4.53 -3.83
CA ASP A 432 1.13 -3.61 -3.39
C ASP A 432 1.06 -2.32 -4.25
N PHE A 433 1.58 -1.22 -3.73
CA PHE A 433 1.79 0.01 -4.49
C PHE A 433 3.04 0.74 -4.02
N SER A 434 3.67 1.49 -4.92
CA SER A 434 4.84 2.32 -4.63
C SER A 434 4.71 3.68 -5.28
N TRP A 435 4.88 4.74 -4.47
CA TRP A 435 5.18 6.08 -4.99
C TRP A 435 6.51 6.07 -5.74
N ASN A 436 6.57 6.82 -6.84
CA ASN A 436 7.81 7.06 -7.55
C ASN A 436 8.68 8.05 -6.75
N PRO A 437 9.95 7.75 -6.46
CA PRO A 437 10.83 8.65 -5.72
C PRO A 437 11.37 9.81 -6.59
N CYS A 438 11.33 9.67 -7.92
CA CYS A 438 11.92 10.59 -8.87
C CYS A 438 10.90 11.57 -9.48
N GLU A 439 9.70 11.10 -9.83
CA GLU A 439 8.63 11.91 -10.44
C GLU A 439 7.51 12.18 -9.43
N ASP A 440 7.04 13.42 -9.35
CA ASP A 440 5.99 13.83 -8.43
C ASP A 440 4.65 13.19 -8.84
N TRP A 441 3.86 12.77 -7.86
CA TRP A 441 2.51 12.21 -8.04
C TRP A 441 2.39 10.92 -8.87
N VAL A 442 3.50 10.36 -9.35
CA VAL A 442 3.50 9.07 -10.07
C VAL A 442 3.46 7.91 -9.09
N VAL A 443 2.52 6.98 -9.29
CA VAL A 443 2.34 5.77 -8.48
C VAL A 443 2.35 4.55 -9.38
N ALA A 444 3.02 3.48 -8.95
CA ALA A 444 2.84 2.14 -9.51
C ALA A 444 1.99 1.29 -8.54
N SER A 445 0.99 0.58 -9.05
CA SER A 445 0.17 -0.35 -8.27
C SER A 445 -0.06 -1.65 -9.03
N VAL A 446 -0.03 -2.77 -8.31
CA VAL A 446 -0.19 -4.13 -8.86
C VAL A 446 -1.41 -4.82 -8.26
N ALA A 447 -2.10 -5.64 -9.05
CA ALA A 447 -3.29 -6.38 -8.63
C ALA A 447 -3.24 -7.88 -8.96
N GLU A 448 -4.11 -8.65 -8.31
CA GLU A 448 -4.18 -10.12 -8.44
C GLU A 448 -4.62 -10.61 -9.83
N ASP A 449 -5.21 -9.75 -10.66
CA ASP A 449 -5.59 -10.05 -12.05
C ASP A 449 -4.46 -9.76 -13.07
N ASN A 450 -3.22 -9.79 -12.59
CA ASN A 450 -1.98 -9.57 -13.35
C ASN A 450 -1.77 -8.14 -13.85
N ILE A 451 -2.58 -7.18 -13.40
CA ILE A 451 -2.49 -5.81 -13.87
C ILE A 451 -1.47 -5.01 -13.05
N LEU A 452 -0.46 -4.47 -13.75
CA LEU A 452 0.36 -3.36 -13.28
C LEU A 452 -0.19 -2.06 -13.88
N GLN A 453 -0.48 -1.07 -13.04
CA GLN A 453 -0.79 0.28 -13.46
C GLN A 453 0.24 1.27 -12.96
N ILE A 454 0.66 2.16 -13.84
CA ILE A 454 1.50 3.32 -13.51
C ILE A 454 0.70 4.55 -13.87
N TRP A 455 0.42 5.40 -12.89
CA TRP A 455 -0.53 6.49 -13.07
C TRP A 455 -0.11 7.74 -12.30
N GLN A 456 -0.57 8.88 -12.78
CA GLN A 456 -0.37 10.20 -12.20
C GLN A 456 -1.72 10.91 -12.24
N MET A 457 -2.21 11.35 -11.09
CA MET A 457 -3.45 12.14 -11.03
C MET A 457 -3.25 13.49 -11.74
N ALA A 458 -4.32 14.07 -12.27
CA ALA A 458 -4.24 15.32 -13.00
C ALA A 458 -3.83 16.50 -12.10
N GLU A 459 -3.00 17.40 -12.62
CA GLU A 459 -2.45 18.57 -11.91
C GLU A 459 -3.51 19.43 -11.19
N ASN A 460 -4.66 19.64 -11.85
CA ASN A 460 -5.77 20.42 -11.33
C ASN A 460 -6.48 19.82 -10.11
N ILE A 461 -6.14 18.59 -9.70
CA ILE A 461 -6.70 17.93 -8.52
C ILE A 461 -5.96 18.37 -7.26
N TYR A 462 -4.64 18.54 -7.34
CA TYR A 462 -3.77 18.82 -6.19
C TYR A 462 -3.17 20.23 -6.18
N HIS A 463 -3.30 20.99 -7.26
CA HIS A 463 -3.03 22.42 -7.28
C HIS A 463 -4.34 23.21 -7.18
N ASP A 464 -4.47 24.04 -6.15
CA ASP A 464 -5.57 25.00 -6.05
C ASP A 464 -5.29 26.19 -7.00
N GLU A 465 -6.33 26.67 -7.69
CA GLU A 465 -6.22 27.80 -8.65
C GLU A 465 -5.66 29.10 -8.01
N ASP A 466 -5.65 29.18 -6.68
CA ASP A 466 -5.14 30.32 -5.91
C ASP A 466 -3.60 30.38 -5.78
N ASP A 467 -2.88 29.30 -6.15
CA ASP A 467 -1.40 29.23 -6.08
C ASP A 467 -0.69 29.65 -7.37
N VAL A 468 -1.44 30.04 -8.42
CA VAL A 468 -0.83 30.60 -9.64
C VAL A 468 -0.29 32.00 -9.33
N PRO A 469 1.02 32.27 -9.41
CA PRO A 469 1.53 33.62 -9.29
C PRO A 469 0.92 34.44 -10.42
N GLY A 470 0.01 35.36 -10.06
CA GLY A 470 -0.66 36.21 -11.03
C GLY A 470 0.34 36.85 -11.98
N ASP A 471 0.15 36.61 -13.27
CA ASP A 471 0.95 37.17 -14.35
C ASP A 471 0.93 38.72 -14.24
N GLU A 472 1.96 39.31 -13.61
CA GLU A 472 2.19 40.75 -13.51
C GLU A 472 2.65 41.34 -14.86
N SER A 473 1.99 40.98 -15.97
CA SER A 473 2.37 41.46 -17.30
C SER A 473 1.24 42.02 -18.14
N THR A 474 0.18 42.59 -17.55
CA THR A 474 -0.72 43.50 -18.29
C THR A 474 -1.29 44.66 -17.46
N LYS A 475 -0.41 45.52 -16.92
CA LYS A 475 -0.77 46.91 -16.62
C LYS A 475 0.32 47.86 -17.10
N GLY A 476 0.17 48.32 -18.34
CA GLY A 476 0.97 49.40 -18.92
C GLY A 476 0.34 49.82 -20.24
N ALA A 477 -0.62 50.75 -20.15
CA ALA A 477 -1.21 51.47 -21.27
C ALA A 477 -0.22 52.44 -21.93
#